data_AF-M0N276-F1
#
_entry.id   AF-M0N276-F1
#
_cell.length_a   1.000
_cell.length_b   1.000
_cell.length_c   1.000
_cell.angle_alpha   90.00
_cell.angle_beta   90.00
_cell.angle_gamma   90.00
#
_symmetry.space_group_name_H-M   'P 1'
#
loop_
_entity.id
_entity.type
_entity.pdbx_description
1 polymer ?
#
loop_
_entity_poly.entity_id
_entity_poly.type
_entity_poly.pdbx_seq_one_letter_code
_entity_poly.pdbx_strand_id
1 'polypeptide(L)'
;QPLHKAHHMTDIPTRLIICHFQKAYYKTSKIPVMSMGSNRAAHETETSSPSNDRDTHQSVDVTRRRFIATSAAGVAGLGALGSAGSAAAASGEHTLVIEGFDSQTSYSFTVGNNLEKSTAEGATIDDNDEIIDQSAHGQVWEGKDAYTFDGPLYSFDFDRSGEINVTLDGEPARVGNRPDHTLVIEGFGPVTSYSFSTSGRAKHSDAYGATVNKAEKINDYGVTGAVQNGKDAFTYDGELLSFDFDRDGEVRVTIDGKAAHVGQRPDRTITVVAKGRYAEYRVGFEGTIREVIDAESGQDGINEDKFEGLPDEDGDQTFDGAVSGTGYDRFTIDGDVTNTVHHNDNAPAIYSNYRQIL
;
A
#
# COMPACT_ATOMS: atom_id res chain seq x y z
N GLN A 1 -69.57 -18.39 -9.38
CA GLN A 1 -68.78 -18.07 -10.59
C GLN A 1 -69.27 -16.71 -11.09
N PRO A 2 -68.39 -15.75 -11.41
CA PRO A 2 -67.10 -15.96 -12.08
C PRO A 2 -65.86 -15.63 -11.23
N LEU A 3 -64.75 -16.18 -11.71
CA LEU A 3 -63.39 -16.07 -11.21
C LEU A 3 -62.78 -14.69 -11.50
N HIS A 4 -62.07 -14.11 -10.54
CA HIS A 4 -60.84 -13.37 -10.84
C HIS A 4 -59.75 -13.65 -9.79
N LYS A 5 -58.64 -14.18 -10.31
CA LYS A 5 -57.33 -14.39 -9.66
C LYS A 5 -56.61 -13.04 -9.62
N ALA A 6 -56.05 -12.65 -8.49
CA ALA A 6 -54.94 -11.70 -8.45
C ALA A 6 -54.05 -11.96 -7.23
N HIS A 7 -52.80 -12.27 -7.56
CA HIS A 7 -51.55 -12.38 -6.82
C HIS A 7 -51.48 -11.96 -5.33
N HIS A 8 -51.02 -12.93 -4.53
CA HIS A 8 -50.30 -12.70 -3.28
C HIS A 8 -48.98 -11.97 -3.57
N MET A 9 -48.84 -10.78 -3.00
CA MET A 9 -47.57 -10.10 -2.81
C MET A 9 -47.14 -10.35 -1.36
N THR A 10 -46.05 -11.06 -1.15
CA THR A 10 -45.43 -11.29 0.15
C THR A 10 -44.55 -10.09 0.50
N ASP A 11 -44.88 -9.42 1.61
CA ASP A 11 -44.04 -8.42 2.26
C ASP A 11 -42.66 -9.03 2.63
N ILE A 12 -41.59 -8.36 2.21
CA ILE A 12 -40.24 -8.59 2.70
C ILE A 12 -39.91 -7.41 3.61
N PRO A 13 -39.49 -7.63 4.87
CA PRO A 13 -39.18 -6.53 5.78
C PRO A 13 -37.85 -5.88 5.40
N THR A 14 -37.90 -4.60 5.04
CA THR A 14 -36.72 -3.73 4.88
C THR A 14 -36.00 -3.63 6.22
N ARG A 15 -34.81 -4.25 6.32
CA ARG A 15 -33.88 -4.01 7.42
C ARG A 15 -33.15 -2.70 7.19
N LEU A 16 -33.51 -1.71 8.00
CA LEU A 16 -32.84 -0.42 8.14
C LEU A 16 -31.41 -0.64 8.68
N ILE A 17 -30.39 -0.46 7.85
CA ILE A 17 -28.99 -0.38 8.30
C ILE A 17 -28.71 1.09 8.64
N ILE A 18 -28.55 1.36 9.94
CA ILE A 18 -28.17 2.67 10.46
C ILE A 18 -26.63 2.75 10.43
N CYS A 19 -26.06 3.36 9.39
CA CYS A 19 -24.65 3.76 9.43
C CYS A 19 -24.51 5.02 10.30
N HIS A 20 -23.92 4.85 11.49
CA HIS A 20 -23.51 5.98 12.32
C HIS A 20 -22.29 6.67 11.71
N PHE A 21 -22.49 7.84 11.10
CA PHE A 21 -21.41 8.75 10.75
C PHE A 21 -20.95 9.51 11.99
N GLN A 22 -19.80 9.17 12.57
CA GLN A 22 -19.06 10.09 13.44
C GLN A 22 -18.04 10.84 12.60
N LYS A 23 -18.32 12.12 12.29
CA LYS A 23 -17.33 13.06 11.77
C LYS A 23 -16.31 13.36 12.87
N ALA A 24 -15.10 12.85 12.72
CA ALA A 24 -13.94 13.35 13.47
C ALA A 24 -13.33 14.54 12.72
N TYR A 25 -13.32 15.71 13.34
CA TYR A 25 -12.62 16.90 12.87
C TYR A 25 -11.13 16.75 13.16
N TYR A 26 -10.28 16.69 12.15
CA TYR A 26 -8.83 16.84 12.32
C TYR A 26 -8.45 18.33 12.27
N LYS A 27 -7.68 18.76 13.27
CA LYS A 27 -7.20 20.12 13.47
C LYS A 27 -5.92 20.33 12.67
N THR A 28 -5.98 21.11 11.59
CA THR A 28 -4.79 21.50 10.82
C THR A 28 -3.89 22.44 11.64
N SER A 29 -2.65 22.03 11.85
CA SER A 29 -1.58 22.88 12.41
C SER A 29 -1.10 23.86 11.35
N LYS A 30 -1.45 25.14 11.49
CA LYS A 30 -0.89 26.25 10.70
C LYS A 30 0.61 26.38 10.96
N ILE A 31 1.42 26.26 9.91
CA ILE A 31 2.84 26.65 9.93
C ILE A 31 2.92 28.15 9.52
N PRO A 32 3.52 29.05 10.33
CA PRO A 32 3.65 30.45 9.96
C PRO A 32 4.84 30.68 9.02
N VAL A 33 4.61 31.42 7.93
CA VAL A 33 5.62 31.92 7.00
C VAL A 33 6.40 33.06 7.66
N MET A 34 7.73 32.91 7.84
CA MET A 34 8.61 34.01 8.23
C MET A 34 9.16 34.73 7.00
N SER A 35 8.91 36.04 6.96
CA SER A 35 9.40 37.03 6.00
C SER A 35 10.92 37.21 6.08
N MET A 36 11.63 37.06 4.96
CA MET A 36 13.05 37.42 4.85
C MET A 36 13.21 38.94 4.61
N GLY A 37 13.88 39.60 5.56
CA GLY A 37 14.37 40.97 5.42
C GLY A 37 15.72 41.03 4.71
N SER A 38 15.78 41.86 3.68
CA SER A 38 16.97 42.25 2.92
C SER A 38 18.04 42.94 3.79
N ASN A 39 19.32 42.69 3.48
CA ASN A 39 20.36 43.71 3.67
C ASN A 39 21.54 43.55 2.71
N ARG A 40 22.04 44.69 2.25
CA ARG A 40 23.04 44.91 1.20
C ARG A 40 24.17 45.78 1.76
N ALA A 41 25.44 45.38 1.59
CA ALA A 41 26.68 46.20 1.52
C ALA A 41 27.89 45.22 1.61
N ALA A 42 28.72 45.02 0.59
CA ALA A 42 29.77 45.87 -0.01
C ALA A 42 31.17 45.73 0.65
N HIS A 43 32.17 45.51 -0.23
CA HIS A 43 33.59 45.93 -0.18
C HIS A 43 34.73 44.90 0.08
N GLU A 44 35.49 44.67 -1.01
CA GLU A 44 36.95 44.51 -1.23
C GLU A 44 37.84 43.40 -0.60
N THR A 45 38.42 42.63 -1.54
CA THR A 45 39.79 42.07 -1.68
C THR A 45 40.76 42.02 -0.50
N GLU A 46 41.32 40.82 -0.25
CA GLU A 46 42.76 40.52 -0.47
C GLU A 46 43.08 39.03 -0.30
N THR A 47 44.09 38.57 -1.05
CA THR A 47 44.66 37.22 -1.08
C THR A 47 45.60 36.94 0.09
N SER A 48 45.46 35.79 0.77
CA SER A 48 46.59 35.02 1.32
C SER A 48 46.14 33.63 1.84
N SER A 49 46.83 32.58 1.42
CA SER A 49 46.93 31.28 2.12
C SER A 49 47.98 31.42 3.25
N PRO A 50 48.01 30.64 4.36
CA PRO A 50 47.86 29.17 4.40
C PRO A 50 47.28 28.49 5.69
N SER A 51 47.19 27.16 5.62
CA SER A 51 47.28 26.13 6.70
C SER A 51 46.03 25.63 7.47
N ASN A 52 45.90 24.29 7.43
CA ASN A 52 45.30 23.32 8.38
C ASN A 52 44.51 23.85 9.59
N ASP A 53 43.27 23.39 9.78
CA ASP A 53 42.95 22.18 10.58
C ASP A 53 41.44 21.81 10.44
N ARG A 54 41.18 20.50 10.36
CA ARG A 54 40.04 19.68 10.85
C ARG A 54 38.59 20.20 10.81
N ASP A 55 37.73 19.43 10.13
CA ASP A 55 36.58 18.67 10.71
C ASP A 55 35.77 18.04 9.55
N THR A 56 36.04 16.79 9.17
CA THR A 56 35.23 15.60 9.53
C THR A 56 33.72 15.81 9.62
N HIS A 57 33.03 15.66 8.50
CA HIS A 57 31.78 14.89 8.44
C HIS A 57 31.79 14.06 7.15
N GLN A 58 32.44 12.91 7.21
CA GLN A 58 32.06 11.78 6.38
C GLN A 58 30.61 11.49 6.72
N SER A 59 29.70 11.62 5.75
CA SER A 59 28.38 11.02 5.84
C SER A 59 28.60 9.53 6.02
N VAL A 60 28.42 9.06 7.25
CA VAL A 60 28.54 7.66 7.58
C VAL A 60 27.33 6.97 6.97
N ASP A 61 27.56 6.34 5.81
CA ASP A 61 26.66 5.35 5.23
C ASP A 61 26.72 4.09 6.11
N VAL A 62 25.82 4.04 7.09
CA VAL A 62 25.49 2.87 7.91
C VAL A 62 24.01 2.62 7.61
N THR A 63 23.65 1.54 6.93
CA THR A 63 23.56 0.21 7.56
C THR A 63 23.84 -0.88 6.54
N ARG A 64 25.07 -1.40 6.54
CA ARG A 64 25.39 -2.70 5.93
C ARG A 64 24.92 -3.81 6.84
N ARG A 65 23.81 -4.42 6.44
CA ARG A 65 23.51 -5.87 6.42
C ARG A 65 24.44 -6.72 7.28
N ARG A 66 23.90 -7.26 8.37
CA ARG A 66 24.34 -8.54 8.95
C ARG A 66 23.12 -9.47 9.02
N PHE A 67 22.96 -10.29 7.99
CA PHE A 67 22.25 -11.55 8.12
C PHE A 67 23.33 -12.61 8.34
N ILE A 68 23.32 -13.28 9.50
CA ILE A 68 24.14 -14.47 9.70
C ILE A 68 23.37 -15.64 9.07
N ALA A 69 23.62 -15.88 7.79
CA ALA A 69 23.24 -17.13 7.15
C ALA A 69 24.27 -18.20 7.53
N THR A 70 23.94 -19.05 8.50
CA THR A 70 24.74 -20.24 8.82
C THR A 70 24.53 -21.26 7.70
N SER A 71 25.38 -21.22 6.67
CA SER A 71 25.33 -22.15 5.55
C SER A 71 25.93 -23.50 5.93
N ALA A 72 25.09 -24.54 6.06
CA ALA A 72 25.53 -25.91 5.87
C ALA A 72 25.71 -26.16 4.36
N ALA A 73 26.92 -26.53 3.95
CA ALA A 73 27.27 -26.73 2.55
C ALA A 73 26.61 -28.00 1.98
N GLY A 74 25.65 -27.83 1.07
CA GLY A 74 25.16 -28.87 0.17
C GLY A 74 25.33 -28.39 -1.28
N VAL A 75 26.15 -29.08 -2.06
CA VAL A 75 26.48 -28.71 -3.45
C VAL A 75 25.36 -29.22 -4.37
N ALA A 76 24.65 -28.33 -5.07
CA ALA A 76 23.80 -28.68 -6.22
C ALA A 76 23.92 -27.61 -7.31
N GLY A 77 24.02 -28.08 -8.56
CA GLY A 77 24.58 -27.37 -9.71
C GLY A 77 23.72 -26.27 -10.35
N LEU A 78 24.42 -25.52 -11.20
CA LEU A 78 24.01 -24.38 -12.02
C LEU A 78 22.85 -24.69 -12.99
N GLY A 79 21.89 -23.76 -13.11
CA GLY A 79 20.99 -23.70 -14.28
C GLY A 79 19.81 -22.72 -14.17
N ALA A 80 19.81 -21.72 -15.05
CA ALA A 80 18.70 -20.86 -15.51
C ALA A 80 18.21 -19.69 -14.62
N LEU A 81 18.53 -18.48 -15.11
CA LEU A 81 17.88 -17.21 -14.79
C LEU A 81 16.51 -17.14 -15.50
N GLY A 82 15.45 -16.92 -14.73
CA GLY A 82 14.10 -16.62 -15.23
C GLY A 82 13.19 -16.39 -14.03
N SER A 83 12.56 -15.22 -14.00
CA SER A 83 11.42 -14.79 -13.18
C SER A 83 11.25 -15.46 -11.81
N ALA A 84 11.34 -14.68 -10.73
CA ALA A 84 10.85 -15.08 -9.41
C ALA A 84 9.31 -15.26 -9.44
N GLY A 85 8.88 -16.33 -10.08
CA GLY A 85 7.58 -16.95 -9.95
C GLY A 85 7.71 -18.02 -8.87
N SER A 86 6.79 -17.93 -7.92
CA SER A 86 6.50 -18.88 -6.86
C SER A 86 7.24 -20.21 -6.98
N ALA A 87 8.16 -20.46 -6.04
CA ALA A 87 8.36 -21.83 -5.62
C ALA A 87 6.98 -22.30 -5.12
N ALA A 88 6.27 -23.05 -5.97
CA ALA A 88 5.07 -23.76 -5.55
C ALA A 88 5.54 -24.72 -4.45
N ALA A 89 5.42 -24.25 -3.20
CA ALA A 89 5.64 -25.08 -2.04
C ALA A 89 4.70 -26.28 -2.18
N ALA A 90 5.26 -27.48 -2.00
CA ALA A 90 4.55 -28.73 -2.14
C ALA A 90 3.28 -28.71 -1.27
N SER A 91 2.28 -29.51 -1.62
CA SER A 91 1.01 -29.66 -0.89
C SER A 91 1.18 -30.36 0.47
N GLY A 92 2.26 -30.06 1.20
CA GLY A 92 2.58 -30.61 2.50
C GLY A 92 2.38 -29.56 3.59
N GLU A 93 2.24 -30.07 4.81
CA GLU A 93 2.26 -29.28 6.03
C GLU A 93 3.66 -28.66 6.20
N HIS A 94 3.68 -27.36 6.45
CA HIS A 94 4.84 -26.54 6.71
C HIS A 94 4.85 -26.09 8.17
N THR A 95 6.04 -25.89 8.73
CA THR A 95 6.22 -25.28 10.06
C THR A 95 6.97 -23.96 9.93
N LEU A 96 6.34 -22.87 10.36
CA LEU A 96 6.98 -21.55 10.51
C LEU A 96 7.31 -21.35 11.99
N VAL A 97 8.56 -21.03 12.29
CA VAL A 97 9.01 -20.65 13.64
C VAL A 97 9.54 -19.23 13.58
N ILE A 98 9.08 -18.41 14.52
CA ILE A 98 9.47 -17.02 14.69
C ILE A 98 10.10 -16.92 16.08
N GLU A 99 11.39 -16.65 16.11
CA GLU A 99 12.18 -16.51 17.34
C GLU A 99 12.54 -15.05 17.52
N GLY A 100 12.17 -14.48 18.66
CA GLY A 100 12.63 -13.15 19.06
C GLY A 100 13.82 -13.22 20.01
N PHE A 101 14.50 -12.09 20.16
CA PHE A 101 15.64 -11.95 21.05
C PHE A 101 15.40 -10.82 22.07
N ASP A 102 15.90 -9.61 21.79
CA ASP A 102 16.07 -8.60 22.85
C ASP A 102 14.90 -7.61 22.99
N SER A 103 14.09 -7.42 21.95
CA SER A 103 13.01 -6.43 21.94
C SER A 103 11.73 -7.02 21.37
N GLN A 104 10.62 -6.67 22.02
CA GLN A 104 9.29 -7.08 21.60
C GLN A 104 9.05 -6.61 20.17
N THR A 105 8.88 -7.57 19.25
CA THR A 105 8.69 -7.33 17.82
C THR A 105 7.36 -7.92 17.40
N SER A 106 6.45 -7.07 16.91
CA SER A 106 5.20 -7.55 16.33
C SER A 106 5.42 -8.05 14.90
N TYR A 107 4.66 -9.07 14.53
CA TYR A 107 4.69 -9.64 13.18
C TYR A 107 3.28 -9.93 12.68
N SER A 108 3.16 -10.03 11.36
CA SER A 108 1.98 -10.58 10.70
C SER A 108 2.38 -11.34 9.45
N PHE A 109 1.61 -12.37 9.11
CA PHE A 109 1.87 -13.14 7.89
C PHE A 109 0.58 -13.77 7.36
N THR A 110 0.60 -14.12 6.08
CA THR A 110 -0.50 -14.82 5.41
C THR A 110 0.01 -16.07 4.73
N VAL A 111 -0.72 -17.19 4.90
CA VAL A 111 -0.37 -18.50 4.32
C VAL A 111 -1.49 -19.06 3.45
N GLY A 112 -1.31 -20.29 2.98
CA GLY A 112 -2.36 -21.11 2.40
C GLY A 112 -3.37 -21.58 3.45
N ASN A 113 -3.65 -22.88 3.49
CA ASN A 113 -4.75 -23.42 4.28
C ASN A 113 -4.29 -23.94 5.64
N ASN A 114 -5.24 -24.27 6.50
CA ASN A 114 -5.03 -25.02 7.74
C ASN A 114 -3.99 -24.37 8.68
N LEU A 115 -3.98 -23.04 8.78
CA LEU A 115 -3.12 -22.30 9.70
C LEU A 115 -3.54 -22.55 11.15
N GLU A 116 -2.62 -23.09 11.94
CA GLU A 116 -2.79 -23.40 13.36
C GLU A 116 -1.54 -22.99 14.15
N LYS A 117 -1.72 -22.61 15.42
CA LYS A 117 -0.59 -22.41 16.35
C LYS A 117 0.02 -23.77 16.71
N SER A 118 1.32 -23.80 16.95
CA SER A 118 2.11 -25.01 17.18
C SER A 118 3.08 -24.84 18.35
N THR A 119 3.47 -25.96 18.96
CA THR A 119 4.53 -26.00 19.98
C THR A 119 5.87 -26.48 19.40
N ALA A 120 6.02 -26.43 18.06
CA ALA A 120 7.25 -26.85 17.40
C ALA A 120 8.46 -26.08 17.92
N GLU A 121 9.62 -26.76 17.98
CA GLU A 121 10.87 -26.20 18.49
C GLU A 121 10.81 -25.56 19.90
N GLY A 122 9.84 -25.97 20.73
CA GLY A 122 9.67 -25.45 22.07
C GLY A 122 8.94 -24.10 22.13
N ALA A 123 8.28 -23.70 21.04
CA ALA A 123 7.39 -22.54 21.02
C ALA A 123 6.20 -22.70 21.97
N THR A 124 5.67 -21.57 22.42
CA THR A 124 4.46 -21.52 23.25
C THR A 124 3.23 -21.28 22.40
N ILE A 125 2.09 -21.79 22.87
CA ILE A 125 0.78 -21.39 22.37
C ILE A 125 0.17 -20.51 23.45
N ASP A 126 -0.03 -19.24 23.16
CA ASP A 126 -0.69 -18.31 24.08
C ASP A 126 -1.71 -17.39 23.36
N ASP A 127 -2.45 -16.62 24.14
CA ASP A 127 -3.55 -15.79 23.66
C ASP A 127 -3.09 -14.43 23.08
N ASN A 128 -1.79 -14.13 23.07
CA ASN A 128 -1.25 -12.91 22.46
C ASN A 128 -1.19 -13.00 20.94
N ASP A 129 -1.18 -14.23 20.42
CA ASP A 129 -1.26 -14.50 18.99
C ASP A 129 -2.72 -14.60 18.55
N GLU A 130 -3.03 -14.02 17.40
CA GLU A 130 -4.36 -14.01 16.82
C GLU A 130 -4.29 -14.62 15.42
N ILE A 131 -5.07 -15.68 15.16
CA ILE A 131 -5.29 -16.21 13.82
C ILE A 131 -6.64 -15.70 13.33
N ILE A 132 -6.63 -15.06 12.16
CA ILE A 132 -7.82 -14.63 11.44
C ILE A 132 -7.77 -15.27 10.06
N ASP A 133 -8.61 -16.27 9.86
CA ASP A 133 -8.64 -17.08 8.65
C ASP A 133 -7.27 -17.68 8.28
N GLN A 134 -6.60 -17.18 7.24
CA GLN A 134 -5.29 -17.67 6.77
C GLN A 134 -4.13 -16.74 7.17
N SER A 135 -4.38 -15.80 8.07
CA SER A 135 -3.39 -14.83 8.54
C SER A 135 -3.20 -14.95 10.04
N ALA A 136 -1.97 -14.74 10.51
CA ALA A 136 -1.66 -14.64 11.93
C ALA A 136 -1.02 -13.29 12.25
N HIS A 137 -1.27 -12.83 13.47
CA HIS A 137 -0.66 -11.65 14.06
C HIS A 137 -0.18 -12.03 15.45
N GLY A 138 1.06 -11.68 15.76
CA GLY A 138 1.64 -12.03 17.03
C GLY A 138 2.78 -11.11 17.40
N GLN A 139 3.46 -11.46 18.48
CA GLN A 139 4.61 -10.71 18.97
C GLN A 139 5.57 -11.62 19.70
N VAL A 140 6.85 -11.52 19.34
CA VAL A 140 7.93 -12.23 20.02
C VAL A 140 8.79 -11.27 20.82
N TRP A 141 9.25 -11.70 21.99
CA TRP A 141 10.35 -11.06 22.73
C TRP A 141 11.47 -12.08 22.94
N GLU A 142 11.86 -12.41 24.17
CA GLU A 142 12.73 -13.57 24.43
C GLU A 142 11.91 -14.87 24.37
N GLY A 143 11.73 -15.44 23.18
CA GLY A 143 10.87 -16.61 23.00
C GLY A 143 10.64 -17.02 21.56
N LYS A 144 9.79 -18.02 21.37
CA LYS A 144 9.41 -18.55 20.06
C LYS A 144 7.90 -18.70 19.95
N ASP A 145 7.40 -18.31 18.79
CA ASP A 145 6.07 -18.69 18.32
C ASP A 145 6.25 -19.65 17.14
N ALA A 146 5.34 -20.63 17.02
CA ALA A 146 5.36 -21.55 15.90
C ALA A 146 3.96 -21.77 15.35
N TYR A 147 3.90 -22.03 14.05
CA TYR A 147 2.66 -22.23 13.31
C TYR A 147 2.83 -23.37 12.32
N THR A 148 1.76 -24.17 12.15
CA THR A 148 1.65 -25.17 11.09
C THR A 148 0.61 -24.74 10.08
N PHE A 149 0.85 -24.99 8.80
CA PHE A 149 -0.08 -24.66 7.71
C PHE A 149 0.23 -25.47 6.46
N ASP A 150 -0.72 -25.52 5.52
CA ASP A 150 -0.53 -26.12 4.20
C ASP A 150 -0.34 -25.04 3.12
N GLY A 151 0.54 -25.31 2.16
CA GLY A 151 0.73 -24.46 0.99
C GLY A 151 1.67 -23.27 1.22
N PRO A 152 1.58 -22.18 0.41
CA PRO A 152 2.59 -21.13 0.42
C PRO A 152 2.54 -20.20 1.64
N LEU A 153 3.70 -19.64 2.02
CA LEU A 153 3.79 -18.41 2.80
C LEU A 153 3.75 -17.21 1.84
N TYR A 154 2.62 -16.50 1.78
CA TYR A 154 2.34 -15.44 0.82
C TYR A 154 2.99 -14.11 1.18
N SER A 155 2.78 -13.65 2.40
CA SER A 155 3.31 -12.39 2.92
C SER A 155 3.85 -12.57 4.33
N PHE A 156 4.81 -11.73 4.71
CA PHE A 156 5.33 -11.64 6.07
C PHE A 156 5.86 -10.23 6.31
N ASP A 157 5.35 -9.56 7.34
CA ASP A 157 5.84 -8.27 7.81
C ASP A 157 6.09 -8.30 9.32
N PHE A 158 6.97 -7.42 9.77
CA PHE A 158 7.26 -7.19 11.19
C PHE A 158 7.68 -5.74 11.43
N ASP A 159 7.42 -5.21 12.62
CA ASP A 159 7.65 -3.77 12.91
C ASP A 159 9.14 -3.36 12.98
N ARG A 160 10.07 -4.32 12.89
CA ARG A 160 11.52 -4.13 12.92
C ARG A 160 12.03 -3.43 14.19
N SER A 161 11.25 -3.44 15.26
CA SER A 161 11.63 -2.87 16.56
C SER A 161 12.69 -3.72 17.28
N GLY A 162 12.76 -5.01 16.98
CA GLY A 162 13.79 -5.94 17.46
C GLY A 162 14.32 -6.87 16.38
N GLU A 163 15.31 -7.68 16.76
CA GLU A 163 15.82 -8.76 15.93
C GLU A 163 14.90 -9.98 16.07
N ILE A 164 14.60 -10.61 14.93
CA ILE A 164 13.89 -11.88 14.86
C ILE A 164 14.62 -12.84 13.92
N ASN A 165 14.54 -14.13 14.21
CA ASN A 165 14.94 -15.20 13.31
C ASN A 165 13.68 -15.95 12.88
N VAL A 166 13.50 -16.13 11.57
CA VAL A 166 12.32 -16.79 11.02
C VAL A 166 12.74 -17.97 10.17
N THR A 167 12.31 -19.16 10.54
CA THR A 167 12.56 -20.40 9.80
C THR A 167 11.25 -20.98 9.25
N LEU A 168 11.34 -21.52 8.05
CA LEU A 168 10.28 -22.28 7.39
C LEU A 168 10.85 -23.68 7.13
N ASP A 169 10.26 -24.69 7.78
CA ASP A 169 10.72 -26.08 7.79
C ASP A 169 12.19 -26.24 8.23
N GLY A 170 12.59 -25.44 9.23
CA GLY A 170 13.94 -25.44 9.78
C GLY A 170 14.98 -24.67 8.96
N GLU A 171 14.62 -24.13 7.80
CA GLU A 171 15.50 -23.33 6.94
C GLU A 171 15.13 -21.84 7.00
N PRO A 172 16.05 -20.89 6.74
CA PRO A 172 15.72 -19.47 6.76
C PRO A 172 14.54 -19.13 5.83
N ALA A 173 13.46 -18.56 6.37
CA ALA A 173 12.23 -18.27 5.64
C ALA A 173 12.38 -17.14 4.60
N ARG A 174 13.49 -16.38 4.69
CA ARG A 174 13.83 -15.24 3.83
C ARG A 174 12.73 -14.18 3.76
N VAL A 175 12.14 -13.85 4.91
CA VAL A 175 10.99 -12.94 5.02
C VAL A 175 11.23 -11.57 4.38
N GLY A 176 12.46 -11.03 4.42
CA GLY A 176 12.80 -9.77 3.73
C GLY A 176 12.81 -9.82 2.20
N ASN A 177 12.56 -10.99 1.59
CA ASN A 177 12.35 -11.14 0.13
C ASN A 177 10.89 -11.47 -0.21
N ARG A 178 10.01 -11.45 0.78
CA ARG A 178 8.58 -11.70 0.62
C ARG A 178 7.83 -10.38 0.64
N PRO A 179 6.64 -10.32 0.01
CA PRO A 179 5.76 -9.19 0.17
C PRO A 179 5.39 -8.95 1.63
N ASP A 180 5.26 -7.69 2.02
CA ASP A 180 4.84 -7.33 3.38
C ASP A 180 3.37 -7.75 3.64
N HIS A 181 2.47 -7.53 2.67
CA HIS A 181 1.03 -7.65 2.88
C HIS A 181 0.31 -8.48 1.81
N THR A 182 -0.81 -9.09 2.22
CA THR A 182 -1.80 -9.70 1.33
C THR A 182 -3.15 -8.97 1.43
N LEU A 183 -3.59 -8.35 0.33
CA LEU A 183 -4.92 -7.77 0.15
C LEU A 183 -5.87 -8.82 -0.45
N VAL A 184 -7.04 -9.00 0.14
CA VAL A 184 -8.11 -9.84 -0.42
C VAL A 184 -9.36 -8.99 -0.62
N ILE A 185 -9.97 -9.13 -1.79
CA ILE A 185 -11.22 -8.47 -2.18
C ILE A 185 -12.23 -9.57 -2.49
N GLU A 186 -13.24 -9.73 -1.65
CA GLU A 186 -14.29 -10.71 -1.81
C GLU A 186 -15.60 -10.01 -2.19
N GLY A 187 -16.17 -10.37 -3.32
CA GLY A 187 -17.45 -9.85 -3.78
C GLY A 187 -18.63 -10.67 -3.25
N PHE A 188 -19.72 -9.98 -2.93
CA PHE A 188 -21.03 -10.57 -2.66
C PHE A 188 -22.06 -9.86 -3.54
N GLY A 189 -22.80 -10.58 -4.38
CA GLY A 189 -23.93 -9.97 -5.10
C GLY A 189 -23.61 -9.51 -6.53
N PRO A 190 -23.92 -8.25 -6.92
CA PRO A 190 -23.70 -7.80 -8.30
C PRO A 190 -22.21 -7.69 -8.61
N VAL A 191 -21.88 -7.67 -9.91
CA VAL A 191 -20.50 -7.41 -10.34
C VAL A 191 -20.10 -6.02 -9.85
N THR A 192 -19.06 -5.95 -9.03
CA THR A 192 -18.58 -4.73 -8.39
C THR A 192 -17.19 -4.44 -8.88
N SER A 193 -17.03 -3.37 -9.66
CA SER A 193 -15.71 -2.88 -10.07
C SER A 193 -15.00 -2.23 -8.90
N TYR A 194 -13.68 -2.34 -8.87
CA TYR A 194 -12.83 -1.69 -7.89
C TYR A 194 -11.55 -1.13 -8.55
N SER A 195 -10.93 -0.19 -7.88
CA SER A 195 -9.58 0.29 -8.17
C SER A 195 -8.84 0.66 -6.89
N PHE A 196 -7.53 0.45 -6.87
CA PHE A 196 -6.73 0.80 -5.71
C PHE A 196 -5.29 1.11 -6.11
N SER A 197 -4.54 1.70 -5.18
CA SER A 197 -3.12 1.97 -5.30
C SER A 197 -2.39 1.57 -4.02
N THR A 198 -1.12 1.22 -4.16
CA THR A 198 -0.23 0.85 -3.07
C THR A 198 1.09 1.62 -3.22
N SER A 199 1.83 1.82 -2.12
CA SER A 199 3.12 2.52 -2.20
C SER A 199 4.17 1.68 -2.94
N GLY A 200 4.22 0.37 -2.68
CA GLY A 200 4.92 -0.62 -3.49
C GLY A 200 4.03 -1.19 -4.61
N ARG A 201 4.62 -1.87 -5.60
CA ARG A 201 3.85 -2.44 -6.71
C ARG A 201 3.09 -3.70 -6.29
N ALA A 202 1.77 -3.71 -6.47
CA ALA A 202 0.95 -4.90 -6.28
C ALA A 202 1.20 -6.00 -7.33
N LYS A 203 1.01 -7.26 -6.93
CA LYS A 203 1.09 -8.45 -7.78
C LYS A 203 -0.10 -9.36 -7.47
N HIS A 204 -0.64 -10.06 -8.47
CA HIS A 204 -1.69 -11.06 -8.23
C HIS A 204 -1.21 -12.16 -7.27
N SER A 205 -2.14 -12.70 -6.50
CA SER A 205 -1.95 -13.80 -5.57
C SER A 205 -3.11 -14.79 -5.67
N ASP A 206 -2.86 -16.06 -5.38
CA ASP A 206 -3.88 -17.10 -5.22
C ASP A 206 -4.22 -17.36 -3.74
N ALA A 207 -3.75 -16.51 -2.82
CA ALA A 207 -4.13 -16.54 -1.41
C ALA A 207 -5.66 -16.56 -1.24
N TYR A 208 -6.16 -17.20 -0.19
CA TYR A 208 -7.60 -17.36 0.07
C TYR A 208 -8.37 -18.08 -1.06
N GLY A 209 -7.66 -18.82 -1.91
CA GLY A 209 -8.24 -19.50 -3.08
C GLY A 209 -8.68 -18.52 -4.16
N ALA A 210 -8.13 -17.31 -4.18
CA ALA A 210 -8.42 -16.30 -5.19
C ALA A 210 -7.99 -16.76 -6.58
N THR A 211 -8.70 -16.29 -7.60
CA THR A 211 -8.34 -16.64 -8.97
C THR A 211 -7.20 -15.75 -9.46
N VAL A 212 -6.09 -16.35 -9.90
CA VAL A 212 -5.05 -15.62 -10.64
C VAL A 212 -5.43 -15.65 -12.11
N ASN A 213 -6.21 -14.65 -12.53
CA ASN A 213 -6.61 -14.49 -13.92
C ASN A 213 -6.12 -13.12 -14.45
N LYS A 214 -6.29 -12.83 -15.76
CA LYS A 214 -5.80 -11.58 -16.38
C LYS A 214 -6.90 -10.53 -16.55
N ALA A 215 -8.05 -10.69 -15.90
CA ALA A 215 -9.14 -9.74 -15.97
C ALA A 215 -8.78 -8.47 -15.20
N GLU A 216 -8.09 -8.60 -14.06
CA GLU A 216 -7.54 -7.46 -13.35
C GLU A 216 -6.31 -6.92 -14.09
N LYS A 217 -6.19 -5.60 -14.09
CA LYS A 217 -5.10 -4.89 -14.76
C LYS A 217 -4.27 -4.19 -13.71
N ILE A 218 -2.96 -4.38 -13.81
CA ILE A 218 -1.97 -3.85 -12.90
C ILE A 218 -0.94 -3.05 -13.70
N ASN A 219 -0.60 -1.85 -13.22
CA ASN A 219 0.60 -1.12 -13.64
C ASN A 219 1.43 -0.75 -12.41
N ASP A 220 2.41 0.14 -12.56
CA ASP A 220 3.26 0.55 -11.44
C ASP A 220 2.56 1.49 -10.44
N TYR A 221 1.35 1.98 -10.76
CA TYR A 221 0.64 3.02 -9.99
C TYR A 221 -0.67 2.55 -9.38
N GLY A 222 -1.22 1.41 -9.84
CA GLY A 222 -2.40 0.83 -9.23
C GLY A 222 -2.95 -0.39 -9.95
N VAL A 223 -4.11 -0.80 -9.45
CA VAL A 223 -4.87 -1.96 -9.90
C VAL A 223 -6.30 -1.55 -10.21
N THR A 224 -6.91 -2.20 -11.20
CA THR A 224 -8.36 -2.19 -11.39
C THR A 224 -8.86 -3.59 -11.72
N GLY A 225 -10.04 -3.93 -11.22
CA GLY A 225 -10.66 -5.25 -11.40
C GLY A 225 -12.15 -5.21 -11.11
N ALA A 226 -12.76 -6.39 -11.02
CA ALA A 226 -14.14 -6.53 -10.60
C ALA A 226 -14.39 -7.91 -9.97
N VAL A 227 -15.14 -7.94 -8.88
CA VAL A 227 -15.56 -9.18 -8.20
C VAL A 227 -17.07 -9.33 -8.25
N GLN A 228 -17.57 -10.57 -8.09
CA GLN A 228 -19.01 -10.83 -7.98
C GLN A 228 -19.33 -11.77 -6.82
N ASN A 229 -19.04 -13.08 -6.97
CA ASN A 229 -19.21 -14.11 -5.93
C ASN A 229 -17.91 -14.90 -5.76
N GLY A 230 -16.79 -14.19 -5.77
CA GLY A 230 -15.44 -14.74 -5.77
C GLY A 230 -14.46 -13.78 -5.15
N LYS A 231 -13.18 -14.16 -5.18
CA LYS A 231 -12.10 -13.41 -4.56
C LYS A 231 -11.01 -13.09 -5.57
N ASP A 232 -10.52 -11.87 -5.47
CA ASP A 232 -9.24 -11.45 -6.03
C ASP A 232 -8.28 -11.22 -4.86
N ALA A 233 -7.03 -11.62 -5.02
CA ALA A 233 -5.99 -11.40 -4.02
C ALA A 233 -4.74 -10.79 -4.64
N PHE A 234 -4.07 -9.95 -3.86
CA PHE A 234 -2.86 -9.26 -4.27
C PHE A 234 -1.85 -9.26 -3.13
N THR A 235 -0.58 -9.42 -3.46
CA THR A 235 0.52 -9.16 -2.52
C THR A 235 1.21 -7.85 -2.89
N TYR A 236 1.62 -7.07 -1.89
CA TYR A 236 2.33 -5.80 -2.09
C TYR A 236 3.24 -5.47 -0.91
N ASP A 237 4.18 -4.55 -1.14
CA ASP A 237 5.05 -3.97 -0.12
C ASP A 237 4.53 -2.57 0.26
N GLY A 238 4.77 -2.14 1.50
CA GLY A 238 4.35 -0.83 1.99
C GLY A 238 2.84 -0.70 2.25
N GLU A 239 2.22 0.42 1.87
CA GLU A 239 0.86 0.77 2.34
C GLU A 239 -0.19 0.74 1.22
N LEU A 240 -1.44 0.44 1.58
CA LEU A 240 -2.61 0.65 0.72
C LEU A 240 -3.00 2.14 0.76
N LEU A 241 -2.70 2.88 -0.30
CA LEU A 241 -2.81 4.34 -0.32
C LEU A 241 -4.23 4.83 -0.63
N SER A 242 -4.95 4.12 -1.50
CA SER A 242 -6.33 4.46 -1.86
C SER A 242 -7.11 3.22 -2.26
N PHE A 243 -8.43 3.28 -2.16
CA PHE A 243 -9.32 2.22 -2.60
C PHE A 243 -10.69 2.78 -2.94
N ASP A 244 -11.17 2.48 -4.15
CA ASP A 244 -12.51 2.85 -4.63
C ASP A 244 -13.20 1.62 -5.22
N PHE A 245 -14.53 1.57 -5.08
CA PHE A 245 -15.36 0.52 -5.65
C PHE A 245 -16.77 1.06 -5.94
N ASP A 246 -17.45 0.40 -6.88
CA ASP A 246 -18.82 0.77 -7.25
C ASP A 246 -19.74 0.73 -6.01
N ARG A 247 -20.40 1.86 -5.72
CA ARG A 247 -21.21 2.06 -4.51
C ARG A 247 -22.48 1.20 -4.50
N ASP A 248 -22.92 0.72 -5.66
CA ASP A 248 -24.03 -0.23 -5.79
C ASP A 248 -23.59 -1.67 -5.51
N GLY A 249 -22.28 -1.89 -5.36
CA GLY A 249 -21.67 -3.17 -5.08
C GLY A 249 -21.53 -3.50 -3.59
N GLU A 250 -21.25 -4.77 -3.30
CA GLU A 250 -20.97 -5.25 -1.94
C GLU A 250 -19.68 -6.07 -1.94
N VAL A 251 -18.68 -5.58 -1.22
CA VAL A 251 -17.36 -6.20 -1.09
C VAL A 251 -16.91 -6.26 0.36
N ARG A 252 -16.18 -7.33 0.71
CA ARG A 252 -15.34 -7.38 1.92
C ARG A 252 -13.89 -7.26 1.48
N VAL A 253 -13.17 -6.32 2.09
CA VAL A 253 -11.76 -6.09 1.80
C VAL A 253 -10.95 -6.28 3.07
N THR A 254 -9.94 -7.14 3.01
CA THR A 254 -9.03 -7.42 4.13
C THR A 254 -7.57 -7.24 3.73
N ILE A 255 -6.75 -6.81 4.68
CA ILE A 255 -5.28 -6.82 4.60
C ILE A 255 -4.80 -7.74 5.70
N ASP A 256 -4.10 -8.80 5.33
CA ASP A 256 -3.61 -9.85 6.23
C ASP A 256 -4.73 -10.34 7.18
N GLY A 257 -5.89 -10.68 6.61
CA GLY A 257 -7.06 -11.17 7.36
C GLY A 257 -7.87 -10.08 8.10
N LYS A 258 -7.27 -8.93 8.44
CA LYS A 258 -7.95 -7.83 9.14
C LYS A 258 -8.71 -6.92 8.18
N ALA A 259 -9.80 -6.31 8.65
CA ALA A 259 -10.58 -5.38 7.83
C ALA A 259 -9.71 -4.22 7.31
N ALA A 260 -9.72 -4.00 6.00
CA ALA A 260 -8.88 -2.98 5.37
C ALA A 260 -9.42 -1.55 5.56
N HIS A 261 -10.64 -1.42 6.09
CA HIS A 261 -11.36 -0.15 6.32
C HIS A 261 -11.41 0.75 5.08
N VAL A 262 -11.62 0.17 3.90
CA VAL A 262 -11.55 0.89 2.60
C VAL A 262 -12.50 2.08 2.49
N GLY A 263 -13.65 2.09 3.17
CA GLY A 263 -14.55 3.25 3.21
C GLY A 263 -14.04 4.46 4.01
N GLN A 264 -12.87 4.35 4.65
CA GLN A 264 -12.19 5.43 5.35
C GLN A 264 -10.91 5.87 4.64
N ARG A 265 -10.55 5.19 3.55
CA ARG A 265 -9.37 5.52 2.74
C ARG A 265 -9.74 6.56 1.68
N PRO A 266 -8.75 7.28 1.13
CA PRO A 266 -8.96 8.07 -0.06
C PRO A 266 -9.47 7.18 -1.20
N ASP A 267 -10.33 7.73 -2.07
CA ASP A 267 -10.84 6.99 -3.23
C ASP A 267 -9.73 6.79 -4.27
N ARG A 268 -8.84 7.78 -4.44
CA ARG A 268 -7.82 7.76 -5.50
C ARG A 268 -6.46 8.26 -5.02
N THR A 269 -5.41 7.63 -5.54
CA THR A 269 -4.07 8.22 -5.62
C THR A 269 -3.84 8.74 -7.01
N ILE A 270 -3.48 10.01 -7.09
CA ILE A 270 -3.01 10.64 -8.32
C ILE A 270 -1.50 10.54 -8.36
N THR A 271 -0.96 9.98 -9.45
CA THR A 271 0.48 9.98 -9.72
C THR A 271 0.76 10.69 -11.03
N VAL A 272 1.55 11.76 -10.96
CA VAL A 272 1.98 12.55 -12.11
C VAL A 272 3.42 12.19 -12.41
N VAL A 273 3.71 11.73 -13.63
CA VAL A 273 4.99 11.10 -13.98
C VAL A 273 5.67 11.90 -15.08
N ALA A 274 6.93 12.27 -14.86
CA ALA A 274 7.74 12.93 -15.88
C ALA A 274 7.96 12.04 -17.11
N LYS A 275 8.00 12.66 -18.28
CA LYS A 275 8.46 12.05 -19.54
C LYS A 275 9.80 12.63 -19.98
N GLY A 276 10.75 12.70 -19.04
CA GLY A 276 12.12 13.16 -19.28
C GLY A 276 12.33 14.67 -19.13
N ARG A 277 11.61 15.50 -19.87
CA ARG A 277 11.75 16.97 -19.78
C ARG A 277 10.81 17.56 -18.72
N TYR A 278 11.17 18.75 -18.23
CA TYR A 278 10.36 19.52 -17.29
C TYR A 278 8.95 19.76 -17.83
N ALA A 279 7.95 19.47 -17.00
CA ALA A 279 6.53 19.50 -17.30
C ALA A 279 5.79 20.09 -16.09
N GLU A 280 5.31 21.33 -16.24
CA GLU A 280 4.38 21.93 -15.28
C GLU A 280 2.98 21.39 -15.55
N TYR A 281 2.25 21.12 -14.48
CA TYR A 281 0.90 20.59 -14.56
C TYR A 281 -0.01 21.18 -13.49
N ARG A 282 -1.31 21.09 -13.78
CA ARG A 282 -2.39 21.36 -12.85
C ARG A 282 -3.42 20.24 -12.96
N VAL A 283 -3.80 19.66 -11.83
CA VAL A 283 -4.88 18.66 -11.72
C VAL A 283 -6.00 19.27 -10.89
N GLY A 284 -7.20 19.33 -11.45
CA GLY A 284 -8.43 19.67 -10.73
C GLY A 284 -9.23 18.40 -10.43
N PHE A 285 -9.90 18.35 -9.29
CA PHE A 285 -10.68 17.20 -8.85
C PHE A 285 -11.89 17.66 -8.04
N GLU A 286 -12.94 16.84 -8.10
CA GLU A 286 -14.06 16.96 -7.18
C GLU A 286 -13.60 16.46 -5.79
N GLY A 287 -14.06 17.10 -4.73
CA GLY A 287 -13.74 16.71 -3.35
C GLY A 287 -12.47 17.37 -2.80
N THR A 288 -11.68 16.61 -2.04
CA THR A 288 -10.57 17.17 -1.24
C THR A 288 -9.32 16.32 -1.30
N ILE A 289 -8.16 16.98 -1.28
CA ILE A 289 -6.88 16.29 -1.03
C ILE A 289 -6.84 15.79 0.41
N ARG A 290 -6.53 14.52 0.54
CA ARG A 290 -6.32 13.84 1.81
C ARG A 290 -4.89 13.97 2.28
N GLU A 291 -3.95 13.71 1.38
CA GLU A 291 -2.53 13.66 1.69
C GLU A 291 -1.69 13.97 0.45
N VAL A 292 -0.60 14.69 0.63
CA VAL A 292 0.47 14.83 -0.37
C VAL A 292 1.59 13.90 0.04
N ILE A 293 1.85 12.88 -0.77
CA ILE A 293 2.73 11.74 -0.43
C ILE A 293 4.14 11.99 -0.92
N ASP A 294 4.28 12.43 -2.17
CA ASP A 294 5.58 12.69 -2.81
C ASP A 294 5.41 13.95 -3.67
N ALA A 295 6.05 15.04 -3.29
CA ALA A 295 5.98 16.31 -4.01
C ALA A 295 7.17 17.19 -3.61
N GLU A 296 7.67 18.00 -4.53
CA GLU A 296 8.77 18.92 -4.26
C GLU A 296 8.27 20.11 -3.43
N SER A 297 8.65 20.12 -2.15
CA SER A 297 8.29 21.17 -1.20
C SER A 297 8.69 22.56 -1.70
N GLY A 298 7.71 23.46 -1.81
CA GLY A 298 7.91 24.85 -2.22
C GLY A 298 7.82 25.10 -3.73
N GLN A 299 7.67 24.05 -4.54
CA GLN A 299 7.31 24.17 -5.97
C GLN A 299 5.90 23.61 -6.21
N ASP A 300 5.58 22.50 -5.56
CA ASP A 300 4.29 21.85 -5.68
C ASP A 300 3.38 22.25 -4.53
N GLY A 301 2.09 22.38 -4.81
CA GLY A 301 1.16 22.89 -3.82
C GLY A 301 -0.30 22.68 -4.15
N ILE A 302 -1.07 22.58 -3.07
CA ILE A 302 -2.53 22.66 -3.12
C ILE A 302 -2.88 24.14 -3.32
N ASN A 303 -3.66 24.42 -4.34
CA ASN A 303 -4.25 25.74 -4.52
C ASN A 303 -5.78 25.64 -4.38
N GLU A 304 -6.37 26.68 -3.80
CA GLU A 304 -7.82 26.91 -3.85
C GLU A 304 -8.22 27.66 -5.14
N ASP A 305 -7.26 27.86 -6.04
CA ASP A 305 -7.45 28.61 -7.28
C ASP A 305 -8.21 27.77 -8.29
N LYS A 306 -9.30 28.36 -8.79
CA LYS A 306 -10.23 27.72 -9.72
C LYS A 306 -9.57 27.40 -11.06
N PHE A 307 -10.09 26.38 -11.73
CA PHE A 307 -9.81 26.18 -13.14
C PHE A 307 -10.48 27.30 -13.97
N GLU A 308 -9.71 28.11 -14.71
CA GLU A 308 -10.30 29.19 -15.52
C GLU A 308 -11.21 28.63 -16.61
N GLY A 309 -12.45 29.13 -16.68
CA GLY A 309 -13.42 28.80 -17.74
C GLY A 309 -14.40 27.67 -17.43
N LEU A 310 -14.39 27.08 -16.23
CA LEU A 310 -15.44 26.17 -15.77
C LEU A 310 -16.51 26.92 -14.96
N PRO A 311 -17.81 26.63 -15.16
CA PRO A 311 -18.86 27.26 -14.37
C PRO A 311 -18.72 26.86 -12.90
N ASP A 312 -18.88 27.84 -12.00
CA ASP A 312 -18.97 27.66 -10.56
C ASP A 312 -19.92 26.50 -10.20
N GLU A 313 -19.37 25.36 -9.80
CA GLU A 313 -19.96 24.58 -8.73
C GLU A 313 -18.93 24.61 -7.58
N ASP A 314 -19.38 25.07 -6.42
CA ASP A 314 -18.52 25.34 -5.27
C ASP A 314 -17.65 24.12 -4.89
N GLY A 315 -16.31 24.26 -4.88
CA GLY A 315 -15.44 23.37 -4.08
C GLY A 315 -14.30 22.61 -4.75
N ASP A 316 -14.04 22.77 -6.05
CA ASP A 316 -12.91 22.07 -6.69
C ASP A 316 -11.56 22.64 -6.21
N GLN A 317 -10.75 21.80 -5.56
CA GLN A 317 -9.34 22.10 -5.25
C GLN A 317 -8.47 21.75 -6.46
N THR A 318 -7.32 22.42 -6.59
CA THR A 318 -6.30 22.03 -7.56
C THR A 318 -5.02 21.61 -6.87
N PHE A 319 -4.29 20.72 -7.53
CA PHE A 319 -2.89 20.46 -7.24
C PHE A 319 -2.07 20.95 -8.42
N ASP A 320 -1.16 21.87 -8.14
CA ASP A 320 -0.22 22.43 -9.09
C ASP A 320 1.17 21.93 -8.76
N GLY A 321 1.94 21.58 -9.78
CA GLY A 321 3.31 21.15 -9.58
C GLY A 321 4.09 21.03 -10.86
N ALA A 322 5.31 20.52 -10.75
CA ALA A 322 6.13 20.25 -11.90
C ALA A 322 6.98 19.00 -11.73
N VAL A 323 6.98 18.14 -12.76
CA VAL A 323 7.80 16.93 -12.80
C VAL A 323 8.88 17.05 -13.88
N SER A 324 10.04 16.43 -13.65
CA SER A 324 11.13 16.36 -14.64
C SER A 324 11.95 15.08 -14.52
N GLY A 325 12.75 14.77 -15.55
CA GLY A 325 13.60 13.58 -15.56
C GLY A 325 12.79 12.29 -15.43
N THR A 326 13.05 11.56 -14.35
CA THR A 326 12.32 10.34 -13.93
C THR A 326 11.49 10.56 -12.67
N GLY A 327 11.33 11.81 -12.23
CA GLY A 327 10.55 12.17 -11.05
C GLY A 327 9.05 11.96 -11.26
N TYR A 328 8.34 11.86 -10.14
CA TYR A 328 6.90 11.83 -10.11
C TYR A 328 6.43 12.56 -8.85
N ASP A 329 5.22 13.08 -8.92
CA ASP A 329 4.50 13.58 -7.77
C ASP A 329 3.31 12.67 -7.49
N ARG A 330 2.91 12.60 -6.22
CA ARG A 330 1.87 11.71 -5.73
C ARG A 330 1.08 12.36 -4.59
N PHE A 331 -0.24 12.32 -4.72
CA PHE A 331 -1.16 12.76 -3.68
C PHE A 331 -2.45 11.93 -3.72
N THR A 332 -3.24 11.97 -2.66
CA THR A 332 -4.52 11.25 -2.55
C THR A 332 -5.70 12.20 -2.45
N ILE A 333 -6.83 11.79 -3.01
CA ILE A 333 -8.08 12.55 -3.04
C ILE A 333 -9.27 11.67 -2.64
N ASP A 334 -10.29 12.30 -2.06
CA ASP A 334 -11.66 11.81 -2.08
C ASP A 334 -12.34 12.39 -3.33
N GLY A 335 -13.03 11.56 -4.14
CA GLY A 335 -13.65 11.98 -5.41
C GLY A 335 -12.81 11.70 -6.67
N ASP A 336 -13.24 12.25 -7.81
CA ASP A 336 -12.66 12.04 -9.15
C ASP A 336 -11.83 13.23 -9.67
N VAL A 337 -10.92 12.95 -10.61
CA VAL A 337 -10.24 14.01 -11.37
C VAL A 337 -11.20 14.60 -12.41
N THR A 338 -11.41 15.91 -12.35
CA THR A 338 -12.31 16.64 -13.24
C THR A 338 -11.56 17.22 -14.45
N ASN A 339 -10.32 17.69 -14.24
CA ASN A 339 -9.54 18.29 -15.31
C ASN A 339 -8.02 18.14 -15.12
N THR A 340 -7.30 18.15 -16.24
CA THR A 340 -5.83 18.15 -16.25
C THR A 340 -5.32 19.12 -17.30
N VAL A 341 -4.38 19.99 -16.94
CA VAL A 341 -3.66 20.85 -17.88
C VAL A 341 -2.16 20.74 -17.64
N HIS A 342 -1.41 20.94 -18.73
CA HIS A 342 0.03 21.07 -18.72
C HIS A 342 0.39 22.36 -19.44
N HIS A 343 1.38 23.08 -18.92
CA HIS A 343 1.65 24.47 -19.35
C HIS A 343 2.74 24.59 -20.43
N ASN A 344 3.40 23.48 -20.80
CA ASN A 344 4.46 23.46 -21.79
C ASN A 344 4.30 22.31 -22.80
N ASP A 345 5.14 22.26 -23.84
CA ASP A 345 5.03 21.22 -24.89
C ASP A 345 5.34 19.78 -24.40
N ASN A 346 5.63 19.59 -23.10
CA ASN A 346 5.87 18.28 -22.49
C ASN A 346 4.70 17.91 -21.58
N ALA A 347 3.78 17.10 -22.09
CA ALA A 347 2.73 16.52 -21.25
C ALA A 347 3.32 15.42 -20.34
N PRO A 348 3.16 15.50 -19.00
CA PRO A 348 3.44 14.36 -18.13
C PRO A 348 2.46 13.22 -18.42
N ALA A 349 2.67 12.04 -17.84
CA ALA A 349 1.59 11.05 -17.73
C ALA A 349 0.90 11.23 -16.39
N ILE A 350 -0.43 11.25 -16.37
CA ILE A 350 -1.18 11.34 -15.11
C ILE A 350 -2.01 10.08 -14.93
N TYR A 351 -1.86 9.45 -13.78
CA TYR A 351 -2.58 8.25 -13.39
C TYR A 351 -3.48 8.55 -12.19
N SER A 352 -4.71 8.06 -12.25
CA SER A 352 -5.63 7.94 -11.12
C SER A 352 -5.75 6.45 -10.81
N ASN A 353 -5.12 6.01 -9.72
CA ASN A 353 -4.90 4.58 -9.45
C ASN A 353 -4.27 3.92 -10.69
N TYR A 354 -4.89 2.88 -11.24
CA TYR A 354 -4.45 2.25 -12.49
C TYR A 354 -4.65 3.13 -13.73
N ARG A 355 -5.72 3.93 -13.79
CA ARG A 355 -6.17 4.55 -15.04
C ARG A 355 -5.29 5.75 -15.42
N GLN A 356 -4.66 5.68 -16.59
CA GLN A 356 -4.04 6.88 -17.18
C GLN A 356 -5.15 7.82 -17.67
N ILE A 357 -5.10 9.07 -17.23
CA ILE A 357 -6.06 10.13 -17.56
C ILE A 357 -5.45 11.26 -18.43
N LEU A 358 -4.12 11.33 -18.52
CA LEU A 358 -3.38 12.18 -19.46
C LEU A 358 -2.13 11.47 -20.01
#